data_AF-A0AAE9A043-F1
#
_entry.id   AF-A0AAE9A043-F1
#
_cell.length_a   1.000
_cell.length_b   1.000
_cell.length_c   1.000
_cell.angle_alpha   90.00
_cell.angle_beta   90.00
_cell.angle_gamma   90.00
#
_symmetry.space_group_name_H-M   'P 1'
#
loop_
_entity.id
_entity.type
_entity.pdbx_description
1 polymer ?
#
loop_
_entity_poly.entity_id
_entity_poly.type
_entity_poly.pdbx_seq_one_letter_code
_entity_poly.pdbx_strand_id
1 'polypeptide(L)'
;MNQIKQKPSKRLDLQGIRALAIIVVLGFHFYPEYCPNGYLGVDQFMSIGASWPRNVTSFEQDSIYQTMKGQMLKFIENIKYKLYILDAIPRINRRTVNQIAQLIKNGTDPVAIDKIMVRPHGHEMARKRHAQLVKDCKGKCELVDYVPEFYKNATKTFRYFDEKGFSYFTTPEHLSPHGIEHIRHVWTDICKKL
;
A
#
# COMPACT_ATOMS: atom_id res chain seq x y z
N MET A 1 -24.53 -39.43 -23.44
CA MET A 1 -24.94 -38.03 -23.71
C MET A 1 -23.75 -37.11 -23.45
N ASN A 2 -23.20 -36.49 -24.49
CA ASN A 2 -22.02 -35.63 -24.40
C ASN A 2 -22.41 -34.25 -23.85
N GLN A 3 -21.84 -33.86 -22.70
CA GLN A 3 -21.98 -32.52 -22.15
C GLN A 3 -21.00 -31.58 -22.87
N ILE A 4 -21.51 -30.72 -23.76
CA ILE A 4 -20.74 -29.66 -24.41
C ILE A 4 -20.47 -28.57 -23.38
N LYS A 5 -19.23 -28.48 -22.86
CA LYS A 5 -18.79 -27.33 -22.05
C LYS A 5 -18.80 -26.07 -22.91
N GLN A 6 -19.76 -25.17 -22.69
CA GLN A 6 -19.73 -23.83 -23.28
C GLN A 6 -18.52 -23.05 -22.77
N LYS A 7 -17.71 -22.53 -23.70
CA LYS A 7 -16.55 -21.69 -23.40
C LYS A 7 -17.05 -20.32 -22.91
N PRO A 8 -16.54 -19.77 -21.80
CA PRO A 8 -16.99 -18.47 -21.29
C PRO A 8 -16.76 -17.37 -22.32
N SER A 9 -17.80 -16.55 -22.55
CA SER A 9 -17.76 -15.41 -23.47
C SER A 9 -16.73 -14.39 -22.99
N LYS A 10 -15.83 -13.95 -23.88
CA LYS A 10 -14.82 -12.93 -23.57
C LYS A 10 -15.51 -11.59 -23.34
N ARG A 11 -15.34 -11.04 -22.13
CA ARG A 11 -15.82 -9.71 -21.72
C ARG A 11 -14.91 -8.61 -22.29
N LEU A 12 -15.23 -8.17 -23.51
CA LEU A 12 -14.49 -7.13 -24.24
C LEU A 12 -14.52 -5.77 -23.52
N ASP A 13 -15.61 -5.48 -22.81
CA ASP A 13 -15.78 -4.32 -21.93
C ASP A 13 -14.69 -4.25 -20.84
N LEU A 14 -14.46 -5.37 -20.16
CA LEU A 14 -13.44 -5.46 -19.11
C LEU A 14 -12.02 -5.34 -19.69
N GLN A 15 -11.80 -5.82 -20.91
CA GLN A 15 -10.52 -5.67 -21.60
C GLN A 15 -10.28 -4.22 -22.03
N GLY A 16 -11.31 -3.51 -22.50
CA GLY A 16 -11.23 -2.09 -22.82
C GLY A 16 -10.86 -1.22 -21.61
N ILE A 17 -11.50 -1.45 -20.46
CA ILE A 17 -11.19 -0.72 -19.21
C ILE A 17 -9.75 -1.01 -18.75
N ARG A 18 -9.30 -2.26 -18.86
CA ARG A 18 -7.91 -2.62 -18.52
C ARG A 18 -6.90 -1.94 -19.44
N ALA A 19 -7.17 -1.87 -20.74
CA ALA A 19 -6.31 -1.18 -21.69
C ALA A 19 -6.25 0.32 -21.40
N LEU A 20 -7.40 0.95 -21.12
CA LEU A 20 -7.46 2.37 -20.73
C LEU A 20 -6.65 2.63 -19.45
N ALA A 21 -6.79 1.78 -18.44
CA ALA A 21 -6.03 1.89 -17.19
C ALA A 21 -4.52 1.77 -17.44
N ILE A 22 -4.08 0.83 -18.29
CA ILE A 22 -2.66 0.69 -18.66
C ILE A 22 -2.16 1.94 -19.38
N ILE A 23 -2.93 2.52 -20.30
CA ILE A 23 -2.55 3.75 -21.03
C ILE A 23 -2.40 4.92 -20.06
N VAL A 24 -3.33 5.09 -19.12
CA VAL A 24 -3.25 6.15 -18.10
C VAL A 24 -2.02 5.95 -17.21
N VAL A 25 -1.75 4.72 -16.79
CA VAL A 25 -0.55 4.38 -15.99
C VAL A 25 0.74 4.66 -16.77
N LEU A 26 0.82 4.23 -18.03
CA LEU A 26 1.99 4.50 -18.87
C LEU A 26 2.15 6.00 -19.14
N GLY A 27 1.07 6.70 -19.44
CA GLY A 27 1.05 8.15 -19.61
C GLY A 27 1.60 8.88 -18.40
N PHE A 28 1.24 8.45 -17.19
CA PHE A 28 1.79 8.98 -15.94
C PHE A 28 3.30 8.73 -15.79
N HIS A 29 3.80 7.56 -16.22
CA HIS A 29 5.25 7.26 -16.18
C HIS A 29 6.05 8.10 -17.18
N PHE A 30 5.50 8.39 -18.36
CA PHE A 30 6.20 9.15 -19.41
C PHE A 30 6.02 10.67 -19.29
N TYR A 31 4.96 11.14 -18.65
CA TYR A 31 4.61 12.55 -18.57
C TYR A 31 4.21 12.98 -17.14
N PRO A 32 5.11 12.85 -16.16
CA PRO A 32 4.83 13.19 -14.76
C PRO A 32 4.46 14.67 -14.55
N GLU A 33 4.87 15.57 -15.45
CA GLU A 33 4.58 17.00 -15.41
C GLU A 33 3.09 17.35 -15.51
N TYR A 34 2.27 16.46 -16.10
CA TYR A 34 0.82 16.68 -16.25
C TYR A 34 0.01 16.28 -15.00
N CYS A 35 0.65 15.75 -13.95
CA CYS A 35 0.04 15.45 -12.65
C CYS A 35 0.69 16.27 -11.52
N PRO A 36 0.57 17.62 -11.54
CA PRO A 36 1.28 18.53 -10.63
C PRO A 36 0.83 18.44 -9.16
N ASN A 37 -0.28 17.76 -8.88
CA ASN A 37 -0.96 17.74 -7.57
C ASN A 37 -0.59 16.55 -6.68
N GLY A 38 0.30 15.66 -7.11
CA GLY A 38 0.83 14.59 -6.25
C GLY A 38 1.22 13.33 -7.01
N TYR A 39 2.44 12.85 -6.74
CA TYR A 39 2.90 11.54 -7.16
C TYR A 39 2.74 10.57 -6.00
N LEU A 40 1.92 9.52 -6.17
CA LEU A 40 1.89 8.39 -5.25
C LEU A 40 2.90 7.35 -5.77
N GLY A 41 4.08 7.28 -5.16
CA GLY A 41 5.10 6.30 -5.55
C GLY A 41 4.67 4.87 -5.24
N VAL A 42 4.62 4.03 -6.26
CA VAL A 42 4.25 2.61 -6.16
C VAL A 42 5.46 1.75 -6.58
N ASP A 43 6.64 2.04 -6.03
CA ASP A 43 7.87 1.38 -6.49
C ASP A 43 8.34 0.33 -5.47
N GLN A 44 8.15 -0.95 -5.82
CA GLN A 44 8.74 -2.15 -5.21
C GLN A 44 8.68 -2.27 -3.67
N PHE A 45 7.48 -2.45 -3.13
CA PHE A 45 7.19 -2.71 -1.70
C PHE A 45 8.06 -3.77 -1.02
N MET A 46 8.60 -4.76 -1.75
CA MET A 46 9.44 -5.81 -1.14
C MET A 46 10.87 -5.35 -0.86
N SER A 47 11.44 -4.51 -1.72
CA SER A 47 12.83 -4.08 -1.60
C SER A 47 13.00 -3.02 -0.51
N ILE A 48 12.03 -2.11 -0.37
CA ILE A 48 12.06 -1.02 0.62
C ILE A 48 11.97 -1.54 2.06
N GLY A 49 11.39 -2.72 2.27
CA GLY A 49 11.33 -3.35 3.59
C GLY A 49 12.53 -4.21 3.95
N ALA A 50 13.50 -4.40 3.03
CA ALA A 50 14.64 -5.26 3.28
C ALA A 50 15.55 -4.69 4.38
N SER A 51 15.98 -5.55 5.30
CA SER A 51 16.99 -5.21 6.31
C SER A 51 18.29 -4.74 5.66
N TRP A 52 19.07 -3.97 6.41
CA TRP A 52 20.41 -3.58 5.96
C TRP A 52 21.31 -4.80 5.73
N PRO A 53 22.14 -4.78 4.68
CA PRO A 53 23.26 -5.70 4.55
C PRO A 53 24.20 -5.59 5.77
N ARG A 54 24.95 -6.67 6.08
CA ARG A 54 25.78 -6.76 7.29
C ARG A 54 26.78 -5.60 7.47
N ASN A 55 27.26 -5.01 6.38
CA ASN A 55 28.27 -3.94 6.40
C ASN A 55 27.68 -2.53 6.31
N VAL A 56 26.35 -2.41 6.33
CA VAL A 56 25.66 -1.12 6.24
C VAL A 56 25.17 -0.73 7.62
N THR A 57 25.59 0.45 8.08
CA THR A 57 25.27 0.96 9.43
C THR A 57 24.56 2.31 9.41
N SER A 58 24.47 2.96 8.25
CA SER A 58 23.86 4.27 8.09
C SER A 58 23.04 4.36 6.79
N PHE A 59 22.16 5.36 6.69
CA PHE A 59 21.35 5.59 5.49
C PHE A 59 22.20 6.03 4.28
N GLU A 60 23.33 6.69 4.52
CA GLU A 60 24.31 7.08 3.49
C GLU A 60 24.89 5.86 2.77
N GLN A 61 25.02 4.73 3.49
CA GLN A 61 25.54 3.46 2.98
C GLN A 61 24.43 2.53 2.46
N ASP A 62 23.16 2.85 2.72
CA ASP A 62 22.01 2.04 2.32
C ASP A 62 21.63 2.34 0.86
N SER A 63 22.04 1.45 -0.06
CA SER A 63 21.80 1.62 -1.50
C SER A 63 20.32 1.79 -1.84
N ILE A 64 19.42 1.08 -1.13
CA ILE A 64 17.97 1.20 -1.32
C ILE A 64 17.53 2.62 -0.97
N TYR A 65 17.97 3.12 0.19
CA TYR A 65 17.66 4.48 0.61
C TYR A 65 18.24 5.53 -0.35
N GLN A 66 19.47 5.36 -0.83
CA GLN A 66 20.08 6.28 -1.79
C GLN A 66 19.29 6.33 -3.11
N THR A 67 18.81 5.19 -3.61
CA THR A 67 17.90 5.16 -4.77
C THR A 67 16.60 5.90 -4.48
N MET A 68 15.95 5.63 -3.34
CA MET A 68 14.70 6.30 -2.95
C MET A 68 14.90 7.82 -2.82
N LYS A 69 16.00 8.25 -2.20
CA LYS A 69 16.35 9.68 -2.04
C LYS A 69 16.58 10.33 -3.40
N GLY A 70 17.34 9.70 -4.29
CA GLY A 70 17.57 10.21 -5.64
C GLY A 70 16.28 10.36 -6.44
N GLN A 71 15.36 9.39 -6.37
CA GLN A 71 14.04 9.50 -7.00
C GLN A 71 13.19 10.60 -6.37
N MET A 72 13.13 10.67 -5.04
CA MET A 72 12.39 11.70 -4.31
C MET A 72 12.86 13.10 -4.69
N LEU A 73 14.18 13.34 -4.76
CA LEU A 73 14.75 14.62 -5.16
C LEU A 73 14.30 15.05 -6.57
N LYS A 74 14.30 14.13 -7.54
CA LYS A 74 13.80 14.39 -8.91
C LYS A 74 12.31 14.72 -8.94
N PHE A 75 11.50 14.08 -8.10
CA PHE A 75 10.07 14.38 -8.03
C PHE A 75 9.82 15.77 -7.44
N ILE A 76 10.49 16.14 -6.35
CA ILE A 76 10.22 17.42 -5.68
C ILE A 76 10.72 18.65 -6.44
N GLU A 77 11.61 18.47 -7.42
CA GLU A 77 12.02 19.50 -8.38
C GLU A 77 10.82 19.98 -9.22
N ASN A 78 9.90 19.07 -9.56
CA ASN A 78 8.75 19.35 -10.43
C ASN A 78 7.42 19.49 -9.67
N ILE A 79 7.38 19.13 -8.39
CA ILE A 79 6.17 19.26 -7.56
C ILE A 79 6.03 20.69 -7.02
N LYS A 80 4.88 21.30 -7.32
CA LYS A 80 4.52 22.66 -6.88
C LYS A 80 4.19 22.73 -5.39
N TYR A 81 3.42 21.75 -4.88
CA TYR A 81 2.89 21.78 -3.52
C TYR A 81 3.65 20.84 -2.58
N LYS A 82 3.21 19.59 -2.45
CA LYS A 82 3.83 18.58 -1.61
C LYS A 82 3.89 17.21 -2.27
N LEU A 83 4.92 16.44 -1.91
CA LEU A 83 5.03 15.01 -2.19
C LEU A 83 4.47 14.23 -1.00
N TYR A 84 3.38 13.51 -1.22
CA TYR A 84 2.78 12.64 -0.21
C TYR A 84 3.40 11.25 -0.29
N ILE A 85 4.01 10.81 0.80
CA ILE A 85 4.63 9.49 0.93
C ILE A 85 3.71 8.62 1.78
N LEU A 86 3.11 7.60 1.18
CA LEU A 86 2.33 6.62 1.93
C LEU A 86 3.28 5.73 2.75
N ASP A 87 3.14 5.79 4.09
CA ASP A 87 4.02 5.04 4.97
C ASP A 87 3.68 3.54 5.00
N ALA A 88 4.66 2.72 5.36
CA ALA A 88 4.53 1.27 5.29
C ALA A 88 3.72 0.71 6.48
N ILE A 89 2.86 -0.25 6.18
CA ILE A 89 2.13 -1.10 7.13
C ILE A 89 2.49 -2.57 6.89
N PRO A 90 2.30 -3.45 7.90
CA PRO A 90 2.56 -4.88 7.73
C PRO A 90 1.79 -5.49 6.56
N ARG A 91 2.45 -6.38 5.82
CA ARG A 91 1.83 -7.06 4.68
C ARG A 91 0.82 -8.09 5.14
N ILE A 92 -0.15 -8.37 4.28
CA ILE A 92 -1.14 -9.42 4.54
C ILE A 92 -0.64 -10.81 4.09
N ASN A 93 -1.17 -11.84 4.74
CA ASN A 93 -1.12 -13.21 4.27
C ASN A 93 -2.28 -13.44 3.31
N ARG A 94 -1.97 -13.50 2.01
CA ARG A 94 -2.94 -13.66 0.92
C ARG A 94 -3.89 -14.85 1.09
N ARG A 95 -3.43 -15.94 1.75
CA ARG A 95 -4.24 -17.14 2.00
C ARG A 95 -5.35 -16.86 3.01
N THR A 96 -5.05 -16.10 4.05
CA THR A 96 -5.97 -15.79 5.14
C THR A 96 -7.15 -14.96 4.68
N VAL A 97 -6.96 -14.04 3.70
CA VAL A 97 -8.01 -13.14 3.18
C VAL A 97 -9.28 -13.89 2.76
N ASN A 98 -9.12 -15.06 2.11
CA ASN A 98 -10.25 -15.86 1.63
C ASN A 98 -10.95 -16.67 2.73
N GLN A 99 -10.35 -16.77 3.91
CA GLN A 99 -10.80 -17.62 5.02
C GLN A 99 -11.42 -16.81 6.17
N ILE A 100 -11.25 -15.48 6.20
CA ILE A 100 -11.70 -14.61 7.30
C ILE A 100 -13.18 -14.83 7.64
N ALA A 101 -14.06 -14.78 6.64
CA ALA A 101 -15.49 -14.96 6.84
C ALA A 101 -15.84 -16.32 7.46
N GLN A 102 -15.12 -17.39 7.07
CA GLN A 102 -15.30 -18.72 7.66
C GLN A 102 -14.77 -18.78 9.09
N LEU A 103 -13.61 -18.19 9.37
CA LEU A 103 -13.01 -18.16 10.71
C LEU A 103 -13.89 -17.40 11.70
N ILE A 104 -14.43 -16.25 11.30
CA ILE A 104 -15.39 -15.47 12.08
C ILE A 104 -16.67 -16.25 12.32
N LYS A 105 -17.23 -16.89 11.28
CA LYS A 105 -18.43 -17.73 11.41
C LYS A 105 -18.23 -18.89 12.39
N ASN A 106 -17.02 -19.44 12.46
CA ASN A 106 -16.68 -20.53 13.38
C ASN A 106 -16.36 -20.05 14.81
N GLY A 107 -16.49 -18.75 15.11
CA GLY A 107 -16.21 -18.20 16.43
C GLY A 107 -14.72 -18.09 16.77
N THR A 108 -13.84 -18.04 15.76
CA THR A 108 -12.40 -17.85 15.98
C THR A 108 -12.15 -16.47 16.57
N ASP A 109 -11.33 -16.40 17.62
CA ASP A 109 -10.91 -15.12 18.22
C ASP A 109 -10.28 -14.20 17.16
N PRO A 110 -10.79 -12.97 16.97
CA PRO A 110 -10.22 -11.99 16.05
C PRO A 110 -8.73 -11.75 16.25
N VAL A 111 -8.20 -11.83 17.49
CA VAL A 111 -6.76 -11.65 17.75
C VAL A 111 -5.94 -12.80 17.16
N ALA A 112 -6.48 -14.02 17.14
CA ALA A 112 -5.85 -15.14 16.47
C ALA A 112 -5.84 -14.93 14.94
N ILE A 113 -6.93 -14.39 14.38
CA ILE A 113 -7.03 -14.04 12.95
C ILE A 113 -6.02 -12.95 12.59
N ASP A 114 -5.88 -11.90 13.41
CA ASP A 114 -4.92 -10.82 13.20
C ASP A 114 -3.49 -11.38 13.05
N LYS A 115 -3.08 -12.29 13.93
CA LYS A 115 -1.74 -12.90 13.94
C LYS A 115 -1.44 -13.74 12.69
N ILE A 116 -2.42 -14.46 12.15
CA ILE A 116 -2.24 -15.26 10.92
C ILE A 116 -2.40 -14.42 9.65
N MET A 117 -3.12 -13.30 9.73
CA MET A 117 -3.37 -12.41 8.60
C MET A 117 -2.18 -11.51 8.32
N VAL A 118 -1.34 -11.21 9.31
CA VAL A 118 -0.27 -10.22 9.19
C VAL A 118 1.10 -10.89 9.08
N ARG A 119 1.90 -10.46 8.12
CA ARG A 119 3.33 -10.80 8.05
C ARG A 119 4.10 -9.77 8.88
N PRO A 120 4.79 -10.17 9.96
CA PRO A 120 5.27 -9.23 10.96
C PRO A 120 6.44 -8.36 10.48
N HIS A 121 7.28 -8.85 9.56
CA HIS A 121 8.57 -8.21 9.28
C HIS A 121 8.60 -7.39 7.99
N GLY A 122 9.48 -6.40 7.98
CA GLY A 122 9.94 -5.67 6.80
C GLY A 122 9.36 -4.26 6.70
N HIS A 123 8.13 -4.06 7.18
CA HIS A 123 7.51 -2.74 7.19
C HIS A 123 8.29 -1.75 8.09
N GLU A 124 8.93 -2.20 9.17
CA GLU A 124 9.66 -1.33 10.10
C GLU A 124 10.86 -0.64 9.42
N MET A 125 11.61 -1.36 8.60
CA MET A 125 12.73 -0.80 7.84
C MET A 125 12.24 0.16 6.75
N ALA A 126 11.11 -0.15 6.12
CA ALA A 126 10.48 0.77 5.17
C ALA A 126 10.06 2.08 5.84
N ARG A 127 9.43 2.02 7.02
CA ARG A 127 9.06 3.20 7.81
C ARG A 127 10.27 4.03 8.21
N LYS A 128 11.38 3.40 8.61
CA LYS A 128 12.64 4.09 8.91
C LYS A 128 13.18 4.86 7.69
N ARG A 129 13.15 4.25 6.50
CA ARG A 129 13.56 4.89 5.24
C ARG A 129 12.65 6.05 4.86
N HIS A 130 11.33 5.89 4.95
CA HIS A 130 10.37 6.96 4.68
C HIS A 130 10.54 8.14 5.66
N ALA A 131 10.70 7.86 6.95
CA ALA A 131 10.97 8.90 7.94
C ALA A 131 12.25 9.68 7.63
N GLN A 132 13.30 9.00 7.15
CA GLN A 132 14.53 9.67 6.73
C GLN A 132 14.34 10.47 5.43
N LEU A 133 13.55 9.99 4.46
CA LEU A 133 13.24 10.77 3.26
C LEU A 133 12.55 12.09 3.59
N VAL A 134 11.62 12.09 4.54
CA VAL A 134 10.87 13.30 4.90
C VAL A 134 11.79 14.36 5.49
N LYS A 135 12.78 13.96 6.29
CA LYS A 135 13.82 14.88 6.80
C LYS A 135 14.64 15.48 5.65
N ASP A 136 15.01 14.65 4.68
CA ASP A 136 15.84 15.04 3.54
C ASP A 136 15.07 15.83 2.47
N CYS A 137 13.73 15.87 2.55
CA CYS A 137 12.84 16.49 1.58
C CYS A 137 12.58 18.00 1.80
N LYS A 138 13.34 18.65 2.70
CA LYS A 138 13.32 20.11 2.89
C LYS A 138 11.90 20.69 3.11
N GLY A 139 11.03 19.96 3.80
CA GLY A 139 9.65 20.37 4.08
C GLY A 139 8.64 20.23 2.93
N LYS A 140 9.07 19.74 1.75
CA LYS A 140 8.17 19.46 0.61
C LYS A 140 7.46 18.10 0.70
N CYS A 141 7.79 17.25 1.67
CA CYS A 141 7.17 15.93 1.82
C CYS A 141 6.27 15.85 3.04
N GLU A 142 5.21 15.06 2.92
CA GLU A 142 4.30 14.74 4.02
C GLU A 142 4.03 13.24 4.04
N LEU A 143 4.11 12.62 5.24
CA LEU A 143 3.76 11.21 5.39
C LEU A 143 2.26 11.05 5.54
N VAL A 144 1.73 10.06 4.83
CA VAL A 144 0.37 9.55 5.01
C VAL A 144 0.49 8.24 5.77
N ASP A 145 0.02 8.17 7.01
CA ASP A 145 0.17 6.99 7.87
C ASP A 145 -1.17 6.27 8.07
N TYR A 146 -1.20 5.00 7.70
CA TYR A 146 -2.36 4.12 7.90
C TYR A 146 -2.29 3.29 9.18
N VAL A 147 -1.18 3.32 9.93
CA VAL A 147 -1.08 2.56 11.20
C VAL A 147 -2.23 2.88 12.16
N PRO A 148 -2.64 4.15 12.39
CA PRO A 148 -3.75 4.46 13.29
C PRO A 148 -5.07 3.77 12.92
N GLU A 149 -5.28 3.50 11.63
CA GLU A 149 -6.54 2.92 11.13
C GLU A 149 -6.63 1.40 11.31
N PHE A 150 -5.48 0.74 11.38
CA PHE A 150 -5.42 -0.72 11.41
C PHE A 150 -4.82 -1.29 12.70
N TYR A 151 -4.01 -0.52 13.44
CA TYR A 151 -3.38 -0.98 14.66
C TYR A 151 -4.31 -0.88 15.87
N LYS A 152 -4.54 -2.02 16.54
CA LYS A 152 -5.35 -2.10 17.76
C LYS A 152 -4.45 -2.05 18.99
N ASN A 153 -4.43 -0.91 19.66
CA ASN A 153 -3.58 -0.69 20.84
C ASN A 153 -3.90 -1.62 22.02
N ALA A 154 -5.17 -2.02 22.17
CA ALA A 154 -5.62 -2.93 23.23
C ALA A 154 -5.03 -4.34 23.09
N THR A 155 -4.97 -4.86 21.86
CA THR A 155 -4.53 -6.22 21.55
C THR A 155 -3.09 -6.30 21.04
N LYS A 156 -2.48 -5.14 20.74
CA LYS A 156 -1.15 -5.01 20.12
C LYS A 156 -1.05 -5.74 18.77
N THR A 157 -2.15 -5.75 18.02
CA THR A 157 -2.24 -6.43 16.71
C THR A 157 -2.71 -5.48 15.62
N PHE A 158 -2.44 -5.84 14.36
CA PHE A 158 -3.02 -5.18 13.19
C PHE A 158 -4.29 -5.92 12.76
N ARG A 159 -5.39 -5.19 12.60
CA ARG A 159 -6.68 -5.73 12.16
C ARG A 159 -7.02 -5.18 10.78
N TYR A 160 -7.18 -6.10 9.84
CA TYR A 160 -7.43 -5.80 8.43
C TYR A 160 -8.80 -6.30 7.93
N PHE A 161 -9.73 -6.51 8.85
CA PHE A 161 -11.11 -6.90 8.57
C PHE A 161 -12.07 -6.27 9.59
N ASP A 162 -13.34 -6.14 9.21
CA ASP A 162 -14.40 -5.62 10.08
C ASP A 162 -14.98 -6.71 11.01
N GLU A 163 -15.91 -6.33 11.88
CA GLU A 163 -16.55 -7.25 12.83
C GLU A 163 -17.37 -8.37 12.15
N LYS A 164 -17.77 -8.16 10.89
CA LYS A 164 -18.50 -9.13 10.07
C LYS A 164 -17.57 -10.05 9.27
N GLY A 165 -16.25 -9.82 9.32
CA GLY A 165 -15.24 -10.58 8.60
C GLY A 165 -15.00 -10.13 7.15
N PHE A 166 -15.46 -8.93 6.77
CA PHE A 166 -15.12 -8.32 5.49
C PHE A 166 -13.69 -7.78 5.52
N SER A 167 -12.85 -8.26 4.61
CA SER A 167 -11.47 -7.81 4.49
C SER A 167 -11.36 -6.40 3.90
N TYR A 168 -10.55 -5.55 4.51
CA TYR A 168 -10.12 -4.26 3.95
C TYR A 168 -9.09 -4.43 2.83
N PHE A 169 -8.56 -5.63 2.64
CA PHE A 169 -7.61 -5.94 1.57
C PHE A 169 -8.10 -7.04 0.64
N THR A 170 -7.68 -6.95 -0.61
CA THR A 170 -7.83 -7.96 -1.64
C THR A 170 -6.68 -8.97 -1.58
N THR A 171 -6.85 -10.15 -2.17
CA THR A 171 -5.81 -11.19 -2.21
C THR A 171 -4.48 -10.74 -2.86
N PRO A 172 -4.44 -9.82 -3.84
CA PRO A 172 -3.18 -9.30 -4.37
C PRO A 172 -2.52 -8.19 -3.52
N GLU A 173 -2.97 -7.98 -2.28
CA GLU A 173 -2.43 -6.98 -1.32
C GLU A 173 -2.82 -5.52 -1.61
N HIS A 174 -3.85 -5.27 -2.42
CA HIS A 174 -4.45 -3.92 -2.57
C HIS A 174 -5.59 -3.71 -1.58
N LEU A 175 -5.92 -2.45 -1.26
CA LEU A 175 -7.16 -2.14 -0.54
C LEU A 175 -8.39 -2.62 -1.33
N SER A 176 -9.36 -3.22 -0.64
CA SER A 176 -10.67 -3.53 -1.18
C SER A 176 -11.52 -2.25 -1.26
N PRO A 177 -12.66 -2.22 -1.98
CA PRO A 177 -13.58 -1.08 -1.93
C PRO A 177 -13.99 -0.73 -0.50
N HIS A 178 -14.19 -1.74 0.35
CA HIS A 178 -14.46 -1.55 1.76
C HIS A 178 -13.26 -0.96 2.52
N GLY A 179 -12.04 -1.39 2.20
CA GLY A 179 -10.81 -0.81 2.75
C GLY A 179 -10.58 0.64 2.33
N ILE A 180 -10.91 1.00 1.09
CA ILE A 180 -10.82 2.38 0.60
C ILE A 180 -11.81 3.27 1.35
N GLU A 181 -13.02 2.81 1.63
CA GLU A 181 -13.97 3.53 2.47
C GLU A 181 -13.43 3.70 3.89
N HIS A 182 -12.86 2.65 4.47
CA HIS A 182 -12.29 2.68 5.83
C HIS A 182 -11.19 3.73 6.01
N ILE A 183 -10.37 3.97 4.98
CA ILE A 183 -9.28 4.97 5.04
C ILE A 183 -9.65 6.31 4.36
N ARG A 184 -10.90 6.49 3.93
CA ARG A 184 -11.32 7.69 3.17
C ARG A 184 -11.10 8.98 3.96
N HIS A 185 -11.33 8.97 5.26
CA HIS A 185 -11.17 10.16 6.11
C HIS A 185 -9.72 10.63 6.13
N VAL A 186 -8.73 9.72 6.12
CA VAL A 186 -7.31 10.07 6.07
C VAL A 186 -7.01 10.99 4.89
N TRP A 187 -7.49 10.65 3.70
CA TRP A 187 -7.31 11.49 2.51
C TRP A 187 -8.19 12.72 2.51
N THR A 188 -9.41 12.62 3.02
CA THR A 188 -10.32 13.76 3.12
C THR A 188 -9.73 14.86 4.02
N ASP A 189 -9.08 14.46 5.11
CA ASP A 189 -8.44 15.38 6.05
C ASP A 189 -7.15 15.99 5.50
N ILE A 190 -6.42 15.26 4.65
CA ILE A 190 -5.30 15.83 3.88
C ILE A 190 -5.83 16.87 2.89
N CYS A 191 -6.87 16.53 2.11
CA CYS A 191 -7.43 17.43 1.11
C CYS A 191 -8.01 18.71 1.71
N LYS A 192 -8.55 18.68 2.93
CA LYS A 192 -9.05 19.87 3.64
C LYS A 192 -7.94 20.84 4.07
N LYS A 193 -6.69 20.39 4.14
CA LYS A 193 -5.52 21.19 4.54
C LYS A 193 -4.78 21.81 3.34
N LEU A 194 -5.17 21.43 2.12
CA LEU A 194 -4.68 22.00 0.86
C LEU A 194 -5.39 23.32 0.55
#